data_AF-A0A4R4BEH2-F1
#
_entry.id   AF-A0A4R4BEH2-F1
#
_cell.length_a   1.000
_cell.length_b   1.000
_cell.length_c   1.000
_cell.angle_alpha   90.00
_cell.angle_beta   90.00
_cell.angle_gamma   90.00
#
_symmetry.space_group_name_H-M   'P 1'
#
loop_
_entity.id
_entity.type
_entity.pdbx_description
1 polymer ?
#
loop_
_entity_poly.entity_id
_entity_poly.type
_entity_poly.pdbx_seq_one_letter_code
_entity_poly.pdbx_strand_id
1 'polypeptide(L)'
;MEIVKDSSLIQNEIERFVNKDVYIHLETTNGAYASHINEKMMTVGAFIRNAIIRFERGKITGTNPYRVGLKMDHGWVYAEGITHWEVDDKERLLLAGHDNLGRLAVALELSLTPFK
;
A
#
# COMPACT_ATOMS: atom_id res chain seq x y z
N MET A 1 -8.30 -9.86 3.29
CA MET A 1 -8.48 -8.41 3.44
C MET A 1 -9.96 -8.04 3.52
N GLU A 2 -10.29 -7.08 4.38
CA GLU A 2 -11.63 -6.48 4.44
C GLU A 2 -11.64 -5.05 3.92
N ILE A 3 -12.82 -4.54 3.54
CA ILE A 3 -13.00 -3.14 3.15
C ILE A 3 -12.72 -2.24 4.36
N VAL A 4 -12.06 -1.11 4.15
CA VAL A 4 -11.84 -0.10 5.20
C VAL A 4 -13.17 0.47 5.66
N LYS A 5 -13.55 0.15 6.91
CA LYS A 5 -14.75 0.72 7.58
C LYS A 5 -14.40 1.86 8.53
N ASP A 6 -13.23 1.79 9.15
CA ASP A 6 -12.69 2.80 10.04
C ASP A 6 -11.18 2.95 9.81
N SER A 7 -10.77 4.09 9.25
CA SER A 7 -9.37 4.37 8.99
C SER A 7 -8.54 4.61 10.25
N SER A 8 -9.16 4.82 11.42
CA SER A 8 -8.45 5.00 12.68
C SER A 8 -7.70 3.73 13.10
N LEU A 9 -8.26 2.55 12.80
CA LEU A 9 -7.62 1.26 13.04
C LEU A 9 -6.32 1.14 12.21
N ILE A 10 -6.39 1.48 10.93
CA ILE A 10 -5.23 1.49 10.03
C ILE A 10 -4.20 2.52 10.49
N GLN A 11 -4.64 3.71 10.91
CA GLN A 11 -3.72 4.72 11.45
C GLN A 11 -2.95 4.17 12.64
N ASN A 12 -3.63 3.50 13.59
CA ASN A 12 -2.97 2.90 14.76
C ASN A 12 -1.94 1.84 14.36
N GLU A 13 -2.24 1.02 13.36
CA GLU A 13 -1.29 0.04 12.83
C GLU A 13 -0.08 0.70 12.16
N ILE A 14 -0.27 1.78 11.40
CA ILE A 14 0.83 2.56 10.81
C ILE A 14 1.77 3.10 11.90
N GLU A 15 1.24 3.59 13.02
CA GLU A 15 2.05 4.12 14.12
C GLU A 15 3.00 3.07 14.72
N ARG A 16 2.67 1.77 14.66
CA ARG A 16 3.53 0.70 15.18
C ARG A 16 4.88 0.60 14.47
N PHE A 17 4.97 1.12 13.25
CA PHE A 17 6.15 1.06 12.37
C PHE A 17 6.98 2.34 12.38
N VAL A 18 6.47 3.44 12.97
CA VAL A 18 7.16 4.73 13.03
C VAL A 18 8.51 4.58 13.76
N ASN A 19 9.54 5.22 13.21
CA ASN A 19 10.91 5.20 13.76
C ASN A 19 11.49 3.77 13.92
N LYS A 20 11.12 2.85 13.03
CA LYS A 20 11.71 1.52 12.89
C LYS A 20 12.19 1.30 11.47
N ASP A 21 13.06 0.32 11.30
CA ASP A 21 13.44 -0.14 9.97
C ASP A 21 12.35 -1.11 9.49
N VAL A 22 11.72 -0.77 8.38
CA VAL A 22 10.49 -1.41 7.90
C VAL A 22 10.72 -1.88 6.48
N TYR A 23 10.47 -3.16 6.25
CA TYR A 23 10.37 -3.71 4.90
C TYR A 23 9.07 -3.24 4.29
N ILE A 24 9.17 -2.65 3.09
CA ILE A 24 8.01 -2.22 2.32
C ILE A 24 7.85 -3.07 1.06
N HIS A 25 6.60 -3.36 0.74
CA HIS A 25 6.17 -3.70 -0.61
C HIS A 25 5.25 -2.60 -1.13
N LEU A 26 5.58 -2.05 -2.29
CA LEU A 26 4.75 -1.08 -3.00
C LEU A 26 4.63 -1.55 -4.45
N GLU A 27 3.40 -1.83 -4.87
CA GLU A 27 3.09 -2.19 -6.24
C GLU A 27 1.95 -1.33 -6.75
N THR A 28 2.06 -0.87 -7.99
CA THR A 28 0.92 -0.32 -8.73
C THR A 28 0.80 -1.06 -10.05
N THR A 29 -0.41 -1.47 -10.39
CA THR A 29 -0.69 -2.05 -11.70
C THR A 29 -1.79 -1.23 -12.36
N ASN A 30 -1.42 -0.42 -13.34
CA ASN A 30 -2.40 0.29 -14.17
C ASN A 30 -2.61 -0.42 -15.51
N GLY A 31 -2.07 -1.65 -15.67
CA GLY A 31 -2.18 -2.31 -16.97
C GLY A 31 -1.64 -3.73 -17.11
N ALA A 32 -1.40 -4.49 -16.04
CA ALA A 32 -1.23 -5.94 -16.19
C ALA A 32 -2.45 -6.58 -16.91
N TYR A 33 -3.61 -5.91 -16.80
CA TYR A 33 -4.86 -6.32 -17.42
C TYR A 33 -5.40 -5.36 -18.49
N ALA A 34 -4.73 -4.24 -18.79
CA ALA A 34 -5.18 -3.30 -19.82
C ALA A 34 -5.04 -3.89 -21.24
N SER A 35 -4.08 -4.79 -21.42
CA SER A 35 -3.84 -5.53 -22.67
C SER A 35 -5.01 -6.42 -23.10
N HIS A 36 -5.84 -6.91 -22.17
CA HIS A 36 -7.03 -7.73 -22.49
C HIS A 36 -8.18 -6.92 -23.08
N ILE A 37 -8.19 -5.58 -22.91
CA ILE A 37 -9.28 -4.70 -23.35
C ILE A 37 -8.86 -3.90 -24.58
N ASN A 38 -7.56 -3.57 -24.73
CA ASN A 38 -7.04 -2.88 -25.90
C ASN A 38 -5.51 -3.06 -25.99
N GLU A 39 -5.00 -3.71 -27.04
CA GLU A 39 -3.55 -3.94 -27.28
C GLU A 39 -2.72 -2.64 -27.33
N LYS A 40 -3.37 -1.48 -27.44
CA LYS A 40 -2.74 -0.15 -27.45
C LYS A 40 -2.56 0.51 -26.08
N MET A 41 -3.08 -0.05 -24.98
CA MET A 41 -2.85 0.52 -23.65
C MET A 41 -1.49 0.08 -23.09
N MET A 42 -0.63 1.05 -22.78
CA MET A 42 0.65 0.77 -22.14
C MET A 42 0.44 0.20 -20.74
N THR A 43 1.02 -0.97 -20.48
CA THR A 43 1.14 -1.53 -19.13
C THR A 43 2.13 -0.67 -18.34
N VAL A 44 1.61 0.21 -17.49
CA VAL A 44 2.42 1.04 -16.58
C VAL A 44 2.23 0.53 -15.16
N GLY A 45 3.34 0.37 -14.45
CA GLY A 45 3.35 -0.05 -13.07
C GLY A 45 4.68 0.31 -12.41
N ALA A 46 4.67 0.29 -11.09
CA ALA A 46 5.86 0.37 -10.27
C ALA A 46 5.87 -0.82 -9.33
N PHE A 47 7.05 -1.38 -9.05
CA PHE A 47 7.20 -2.49 -8.13
C PHE A 47 8.44 -2.28 -7.28
N ILE A 48 8.24 -2.32 -5.97
CA ILE A 48 9.28 -2.31 -4.95
C ILE A 48 8.92 -3.40 -3.96
N ARG A 49 9.87 -4.27 -3.63
CA ARG A 49 9.69 -5.32 -2.61
C ARG A 49 10.95 -5.45 -1.78
N ASN A 50 10.76 -5.60 -0.47
CA ASN A 50 11.84 -5.70 0.51
C ASN A 50 12.83 -4.53 0.50
N ALA A 51 12.42 -3.36 -0.01
CA ALA A 51 13.14 -2.14 0.31
C ALA A 51 12.99 -1.88 1.81
N ILE A 52 14.05 -1.38 2.44
CA ILE A 52 14.03 -1.00 3.85
C ILE A 52 13.87 0.51 3.89
N ILE A 53 12.84 0.98 4.59
CA ILE A 53 12.60 2.40 4.84
C ILE A 53 12.52 2.66 6.34
N ARG A 54 12.76 3.91 6.72
CA ARG A 54 12.53 4.40 8.07
C ARG A 54 11.77 5.71 7.97
N PHE A 55 10.54 5.73 8.48
CA PHE A 55 9.66 6.89 8.40
C PHE A 55 9.38 7.49 9.78
N GLU A 56 9.39 8.82 9.85
CA GLU A 56 9.14 9.60 11.07
C GLU A 56 7.66 9.88 11.30
N ARG A 57 6.84 9.81 10.23
CA ARG A 57 5.39 10.02 10.31
C ARG A 57 4.67 9.27 9.19
N GLY A 58 3.66 8.48 9.55
CA GLY A 58 2.74 7.87 8.61
C GLY A 58 1.32 8.44 8.78
N LYS A 59 0.58 8.62 7.68
CA LYS A 59 -0.80 9.13 7.75
C LYS A 59 -1.68 8.49 6.70
N ILE A 60 -2.83 7.98 7.13
CA ILE A 60 -3.96 7.64 6.26
C ILE A 60 -4.97 8.80 6.24
N THR A 61 -5.44 9.18 5.06
CA THR A 61 -6.46 10.23 4.87
C THR A 61 -7.39 9.89 3.71
N GLY A 62 -8.52 10.61 3.59
CA GLY A 62 -9.52 10.41 2.55
C GLY A 62 -10.78 9.74 3.07
N THR A 63 -11.73 9.51 2.16
CA THR A 63 -13.04 8.90 2.42
C THR A 63 -13.36 7.95 1.27
N ASN A 64 -12.65 6.82 1.22
CA ASN A 64 -12.80 5.72 0.26
C ASN A 64 -12.91 6.14 -1.24
N PRO A 65 -11.84 6.04 -2.04
CA PRO A 65 -10.55 5.47 -1.68
C PRO A 65 -9.75 6.36 -0.71
N TYR A 66 -8.95 5.70 0.11
CA TYR A 66 -8.00 6.32 1.00
C TYR A 66 -6.64 6.48 0.32
N ARG A 67 -5.81 7.34 0.92
CA ARG A 67 -4.41 7.54 0.57
C ARG A 67 -3.55 7.45 1.82
N VAL A 68 -2.37 6.87 1.67
CA VAL A 68 -1.37 6.72 2.73
C VAL A 68 -0.07 7.41 2.31
N GLY A 69 0.44 8.26 3.18
CA GLY A 69 1.75 8.91 3.03
C GLY A 69 2.67 8.55 4.19
N LEU A 70 3.90 8.15 3.88
CA LEU A 70 4.97 7.88 4.84
C LEU A 70 6.10 8.88 4.62
N LYS A 71 6.33 9.76 5.58
CA LYS A 71 7.42 10.74 5.58
C LYS A 71 8.70 10.08 6.10
N MET A 72 9.72 9.98 5.27
CA MET A 72 11.07 9.58 5.67
C MET A 72 11.92 10.83 5.94
N ASP A 73 13.11 10.69 6.50
CA ASP A 73 14.04 11.82 6.65
C ASP A 73 14.27 12.53 5.30
N HIS A 74 14.60 11.72 4.28
CA HIS A 74 14.76 12.16 2.90
C HIS A 74 13.69 11.56 1.99
N GLY A 75 12.62 12.32 1.76
CA GLY A 75 11.57 11.98 0.80
C GLY A 75 10.34 11.32 1.44
N TRP A 76 9.54 10.71 0.58
CA TRP A 76 8.21 10.21 0.92
C TRP A 76 7.89 8.93 0.16
N VAL A 77 7.11 8.06 0.79
CA VAL A 77 6.32 7.04 0.10
C VAL A 77 4.87 7.50 0.09
N TYR A 78 4.19 7.37 -1.05
CA TYR A 78 2.79 7.74 -1.19
C TYR A 78 2.05 6.69 -2.01
N ALA A 79 0.92 6.23 -1.50
CA ALA A 79 0.02 5.31 -2.17
C ALA A 79 -1.42 5.83 -2.11
N GLU A 80 -2.13 5.82 -3.23
CA GLU A 80 -3.50 6.29 -3.37
C GLU A 80 -4.35 5.21 -4.00
N GLY A 81 -5.64 5.15 -3.63
CA GLY A 81 -6.56 4.13 -4.11
C GLY A 81 -6.81 3.01 -3.10
N ILE A 82 -6.38 3.16 -1.84
CA ILE A 82 -6.54 2.13 -0.81
C ILE A 82 -8.02 1.96 -0.44
N THR A 83 -8.55 0.76 -0.59
CA THR A 83 -9.95 0.43 -0.30
C THR A 83 -10.08 -0.75 0.67
N HIS A 84 -9.03 -1.55 0.82
CA HIS A 84 -9.00 -2.76 1.64
C HIS A 84 -7.75 -2.79 2.52
N TRP A 85 -7.84 -3.52 3.63
CA TRP A 85 -6.73 -3.73 4.54
C TRP A 85 -6.84 -5.06 5.29
N GLU A 86 -5.73 -5.51 5.86
CA GLU A 86 -5.69 -6.49 6.96
C GLU A 86 -4.39 -6.37 7.74
N VAL A 87 -4.39 -6.88 8.97
CA VAL A 87 -3.18 -7.28 9.68
C VAL A 87 -3.15 -8.80 9.68
N ASP A 88 -2.09 -9.39 9.15
CA ASP A 88 -2.00 -10.84 9.04
C ASP A 88 -1.42 -11.51 10.30
N ASP A 89 -1.26 -12.83 10.24
CA ASP A 89 -0.71 -13.66 11.31
C ASP A 89 0.76 -13.35 11.66
N LYS A 90 1.47 -12.62 10.79
CA LYS A 90 2.86 -12.18 10.97
C LYS A 90 2.97 -10.72 11.38
N GLU A 91 1.85 -10.12 11.81
CA GLU A 91 1.76 -8.72 12.21
C GLU A 91 2.16 -7.73 11.11
N ARG A 92 1.92 -8.10 9.85
CA ARG A 92 2.18 -7.22 8.69
C ARG A 92 0.93 -6.40 8.41
N LEU A 93 1.09 -5.10 8.20
CA LEU A 93 0.00 -4.26 7.73
C LEU A 93 -0.05 -4.36 6.21
N LEU A 94 -1.11 -4.94 5.67
CA LEU A 94 -1.32 -5.10 4.25
C LEU A 94 -2.45 -4.16 3.81
N LEU A 95 -2.16 -3.25 2.89
CA LEU A 95 -3.15 -2.32 2.33
C LEU A 95 -3.26 -2.56 0.83
N ALA A 96 -4.49 -2.62 0.32
CA ALA A 96 -4.75 -2.82 -1.10
C ALA A 96 -5.83 -1.88 -1.63
N GLY A 97 -5.67 -1.51 -2.89
CA GLY A 97 -6.68 -0.88 -3.71
C GLY A 97 -7.04 -1.79 -4.86
N HIS A 98 -8.33 -2.00 -5.08
CA HIS A 98 -8.85 -2.78 -6.20
C HIS A 98 -9.57 -1.87 -7.20
N ASP A 99 -9.45 -2.18 -8.49
CA ASP A 99 -10.21 -1.52 -9.54
C ASP A 99 -11.69 -1.96 -9.56
N ASN A 100 -12.48 -1.41 -10.48
CA ASN A 100 -13.91 -1.72 -10.62
C ASN A 100 -14.21 -3.19 -10.96
N LEU A 101 -13.20 -3.97 -11.36
CA LEU A 101 -13.31 -5.40 -11.66
C LEU A 101 -12.74 -6.27 -10.52
N GLY A 102 -12.38 -5.65 -9.38
CA GLY A 102 -11.81 -6.33 -8.22
C GLY A 102 -10.33 -6.70 -8.37
N ARG A 103 -9.64 -6.18 -9.39
CA ARG A 103 -8.21 -6.49 -9.65
C ARG A 103 -7.32 -5.53 -8.88
N LEU A 104 -6.15 -5.99 -8.44
CA LEU A 104 -5.21 -5.18 -7.68
C LEU A 104 -4.69 -3.99 -8.50
N ALA A 105 -5.01 -2.77 -8.06
CA ALA A 105 -4.55 -1.52 -8.64
C ALA A 105 -3.33 -0.96 -7.90
N VAL A 106 -3.32 -1.08 -6.56
CA VAL A 106 -2.23 -0.65 -5.69
C VAL A 106 -2.11 -1.58 -4.48
N ALA A 107 -0.88 -1.86 -4.06
CA ALA A 107 -0.57 -2.49 -2.78
C ALA A 107 0.47 -1.65 -2.04
N LEU A 108 0.23 -1.41 -0.74
CA LEU A 108 1.21 -0.85 0.19
C LEU A 108 1.24 -1.75 1.42
N GLU A 109 2.33 -2.48 1.60
CA GLU A 109 2.48 -3.42 2.71
C GLU A 109 3.70 -3.08 3.55
N LEU A 110 3.57 -3.18 4.87
CA LEU A 110 4.62 -2.88 5.85
C LEU A 110 4.88 -4.10 6.74
N SER A 111 6.16 -4.41 6.96
CA SER A 111 6.57 -5.49 7.86
C SER A 111 7.89 -5.17 8.57
N LEU A 112 8.06 -5.70 9.79
CA LEU A 112 9.34 -5.69 10.49
C LEU A 112 10.29 -6.82 10.02
N THR A 113 9.82 -7.71 9.14
CA THR A 113 10.61 -8.80 8.56
C THR A 113 10.47 -8.81 7.03
N PRO A 114 11.44 -9.35 6.27
CA PRO A 114 11.32 -9.44 4.83
C PRO A 114 10.08 -10.24 4.40
N PHE A 115 9.40 -9.76 3.35
CA PHE A 115 8.37 -10.50 2.65
C PHE A 115 9.01 -11.67 1.88
N LYS A 116 8.50 -12.88 2.12
CA LYS A 116 8.89 -14.10 1.41
C LYS A 116 8.05 -14.32 0.16
#